data_AF-A0A9Q7E9I2-F1
#
_entry.id   AF-A0A9Q7E9I2-F1
#
_cell.length_a   1.000
_cell.length_b   1.000
_cell.length_c   1.000
_cell.angle_alpha   90.00
_cell.angle_beta   90.00
_cell.angle_gamma   90.00
#
_symmetry.space_group_name_H-M   'P 1'
#
loop_
_entity.id
_entity.type
_entity.pdbx_description
1 polymer ?
#
loop_
_entity_poly.entity_id
_entity_poly.type
_entity_poly.pdbx_seq_one_letter_code
_entity_poly.pdbx_strand_id
1 'polypeptide(L)' 'MKEIYIKKYWDEESVLFYLHFQDDKAVRQVEITPTSKVLLTLNSPMIGDAMLYDQSLEELELKEVDFITEAEFNEIWEEK' A
#
# COMPACT_ATOMS: atom_id res chain seq x y z
N MET A 1 0.46 18.32 5.94
CA MET A 1 0.62 16.87 5.83
C MET A 1 0.61 16.54 4.35
N LYS A 2 1.68 15.93 3.86
CA LYS A 2 1.81 15.51 2.46
C LYS A 2 1.25 14.10 2.35
N GLU A 3 0.15 13.95 1.63
CA GLU A 3 -0.46 12.65 1.33
C GLU A 3 0.09 12.14 -0.01
N ILE A 4 0.53 10.89 -0.04
CA ILE A 4 1.00 10.24 -1.26
C ILE A 4 0.38 8.85 -1.35
N TYR A 5 -0.14 8.52 -2.53
CA TYR A 5 -0.75 7.24 -2.80
C TYR A 5 -0.03 6.57 -3.95
N ILE A 6 0.31 5.30 -3.77
CA ILE A 6 0.97 4.51 -4.81
C ILE A 6 0.33 3.14 -4.96
N LYS A 7 0.53 2.58 -6.14
CA LYS A 7 0.25 1.19 -6.51
C LYS A 7 1.52 0.61 -7.10
N LYS A 8 1.95 -0.54 -6.60
CA LYS A 8 3.16 -1.19 -7.10
C LYS A 8 3.04 -2.70 -7.01
N TYR A 9 3.42 -3.38 -8.09
CA TYR A 9 3.38 -4.84 -8.20
C TYR A 9 4.79 -5.40 -8.05
N TRP A 10 4.95 -6.44 -7.23
CA TRP A 10 6.18 -7.18 -7.06
C TRP A 10 6.01 -8.58 -7.67
N ASP A 11 6.71 -8.80 -8.78
CA ASP A 11 6.60 -10.03 -9.56
C ASP A 11 7.06 -11.28 -8.76
N GLU A 12 8.11 -11.14 -7.94
CA GLU A 12 8.72 -12.26 -7.19
C GLU A 12 7.74 -12.90 -6.20
N GLU A 13 6.91 -12.08 -5.56
CA GLU A 13 5.95 -12.51 -4.55
C GLU A 13 4.51 -12.55 -5.11
N SER A 14 4.33 -12.19 -6.39
CA SER A 14 3.03 -12.08 -7.06
C SER A 14 2.01 -11.29 -6.25
N VAL A 15 2.45 -10.15 -5.69
CA VAL A 15 1.67 -9.31 -4.79
C VAL A 15 1.56 -7.90 -5.33
N LEU A 16 0.36 -7.34 -5.25
CA LEU A 16 0.06 -5.97 -5.58
C LEU A 16 -0.15 -5.17 -4.29
N PHE A 17 0.70 -4.19 -4.06
CA PHE A 17 0.55 -3.27 -2.95
C PHE A 17 -0.12 -1.98 -3.40
N TYR A 18 -1.02 -1.49 -2.56
CA TYR A 18 -1.45 -0.11 -2.53
C TYR A 18 -0.99 0.48 -1.22
N LEU A 19 -0.23 1.58 -1.26
CA LEU A 19 0.30 2.23 -0.07
C LEU A 19 -0.15 3.68 -0.01
N HIS A 20 -0.54 4.10 1.19
CA HIS A 20 -0.86 5.48 1.51
C HIS A 20 0.14 6.00 2.55
N PHE A 21 0.90 7.00 2.16
CA PHE A 21 1.89 7.67 3.01
C PHE A 21 1.40 9.03 3.49
N GLN A 22 1.66 9.32 4.75
CA GLN A 22 1.53 10.65 5.37
C GLN A 22 2.88 11.09 5.87
N ASP A 23 3.38 12.22 5.35
CA ASP A 23 4.69 12.78 5.72
C ASP A 23 5.80 11.70 5.71
N ASP A 24 5.86 10.94 4.60
CA ASP A 24 6.84 9.87 4.33
C ASP A 24 6.69 8.58 5.15
N LYS A 25 5.57 8.40 5.86
CA LYS A 25 5.27 7.15 6.61
C LYS A 25 4.01 6.48 6.11
N ALA A 26 4.03 5.17 5.87
CA ALA A 26 2.84 4.44 5.50
C ALA A 26 1.84 4.40 6.68
N VAL A 27 0.58 4.74 6.39
CA VAL A 27 -0.50 4.75 7.40
C VAL A 27 -1.67 3.83 7.01
N ARG A 28 -1.81 3.51 5.72
CA ARG A 28 -2.73 2.49 5.20
C ARG A 28 -2.02 1.69 4.11
N GLN A 29 -2.33 0.39 4.06
CA GLN A 29 -1.80 -0.53 3.06
C GLN A 29 -2.86 -1.55 2.67
N VAL A 30 -2.91 -1.86 1.37
CA VAL A 30 -3.64 -3.00 0.83
C VAL A 30 -2.62 -3.94 0.18
N GLU A 31 -2.64 -5.21 0.55
CA GLU A 31 -1.92 -6.26 -0.14
C GLU A 31 -2.93 -7.13 -0.89
N ILE A 32 -2.72 -7.34 -2.18
CA ILE A 32 -3.56 -8.21 -3.00
C ILE A 32 -2.66 -9.29 -3.60
N THR A 33 -2.94 -10.53 -3.24
CA THR A 33 -2.37 -11.73 -3.87
C THR A 33 -3.47 -12.45 -4.66
N PRO A 34 -3.16 -13.48 -5.46
CA PRO A 34 -4.18 -14.25 -6.18
C PRO A 34 -5.24 -14.91 -5.27
N THR A 35 -4.95 -15.06 -3.98
CA THR A 35 -5.80 -15.79 -3.03
C THR A 35 -6.33 -14.94 -1.88
N SER A 36 -5.82 -13.72 -1.68
CA SER A 36 -6.16 -12.93 -0.51
C SER A 36 -6.05 -11.44 -0.75
N LYS A 37 -6.77 -10.68 0.08
CA LYS A 37 -6.66 -9.24 0.22
C LYS A 37 -6.53 -8.91 1.70
N VAL A 38 -5.48 -8.17 2.05
CA VAL A 38 -5.20 -7.78 3.45
C VAL A 38 -5.18 -6.26 3.55
N LEU A 39 -5.84 -5.72 4.58
CA LEU A 39 -5.91 -4.29 4.87
C LEU A 39 -5.17 -4.00 6.17
N LEU A 40 -4.17 -3.13 6.11
CA LEU A 40 -3.31 -2.78 7.24
C LEU A 40 -3.41 -1.29 7.52
N THR A 41 -3.35 -0.93 8.80
CA THR A 41 -3.38 0.45 9.28
C THR A 41 -2.47 0.59 10.49
N LEU A 42 -2.20 1.81 10.95
CA LEU A 42 -1.47 2.05 12.20
C LEU A 42 -2.12 1.36 13.44
N ASN A 43 -3.44 1.15 13.42
CA ASN A 43 -4.16 0.47 14.51
C ASN A 43 -4.11 -1.06 14.41
N SER A 44 -3.87 -1.59 13.21
CA SER A 44 -3.72 -3.02 12.94
C SER A 44 -2.57 -3.21 11.95
N PRO A 45 -1.32 -2.99 12.39
CA PRO A 45 -0.16 -2.95 11.50
C PRO A 45 0.31 -4.36 11.10
N MET A 46 -0.25 -5.41 11.67
CA MET A 46 0.07 -6.79 11.33
C MET A 46 -1.20 -7.65 11.29
N ILE A 47 -1.35 -8.46 10.24
CA ILE A 47 -2.44 -9.45 10.09
C ILE A 47 -1.84 -10.71 9.47
N GLY A 48 -1.79 -11.80 10.25
CA GLY A 48 -1.07 -13.01 9.82
C GLY A 48 0.41 -12.70 9.65
N ASP A 49 0.94 -12.98 8.46
CA ASP A 49 2.33 -12.71 8.10
C ASP A 49 2.52 -11.33 7.43
N ALA A 50 1.43 -10.62 7.12
CA ALA A 50 1.47 -9.30 6.49
C ALA A 50 1.80 -8.21 7.53
N MET A 51 2.63 -7.24 7.12
CA MET A 51 3.08 -6.13 7.96
C MET A 51 2.97 -4.81 7.20
N LEU A 52 2.47 -3.78 7.89
CA LEU A 52 2.39 -2.42 7.36
C LEU A 52 3.82 -1.94 7.06
N TYR A 53 4.01 -1.42 5.86
CA TYR A 53 5.30 -0.92 5.38
C TYR A 53 5.90 0.06 6.40
N ASP A 54 7.08 -0.27 6.91
CA ASP A 54 7.73 0.42 8.02
C ASP A 54 8.93 1.29 7.59
N GLN A 55 9.20 1.32 6.28
CA GLN A 55 10.23 2.11 5.62
C GLN A 55 9.66 3.42 5.03
N SER A 56 10.55 4.32 4.61
CA SER A 56 10.19 5.57 3.93
C SER A 56 9.78 5.36 2.47
N LEU A 57 8.99 6.26 1.91
CA LEU A 57 8.64 6.24 0.48
C LEU A 57 9.90 6.30 -0.40
N GLU A 58 10.94 7.00 0.05
CA GLU A 58 12.20 7.16 -0.68
C GLU A 58 12.98 5.86 -0.89
N GLU A 59 12.70 4.81 -0.10
CA GLU A 59 13.32 3.49 -0.27
C GLU A 59 12.67 2.69 -1.41
N LEU A 60 11.52 3.13 -1.91
CA LEU A 60 10.84 2.49 -3.04
C LEU A 60 11.36 3.04 -4.38
N GLU A 61 11.74 2.13 -5.27
CA GLU A 61 12.03 2.46 -6.68
C GLU A 61 10.72 2.70 -7.46
N LEU A 62 10.19 3.91 -7.32
CA LEU A 62 8.92 4.35 -7.91
C LEU A 62 9.10 5.03 -9.26
N LYS A 63 8.16 4.76 -10.16
CA LYS A 63 7.98 5.45 -11.45
C LYS A 63 6.74 6.32 -11.38
N GLU A 64 6.61 7.29 -12.28
CA GLU A 64 5.42 8.17 -12.34
C GLU A 64 4.09 7.39 -12.43
N VAL A 65 4.10 6.24 -13.12
CA VAL A 65 2.94 5.35 -13.27
C VAL A 65 2.54 4.60 -11.99
N ASP A 66 3.43 4.57 -10.99
CA ASP A 66 3.14 3.93 -9.71
C ASP A 66 2.32 4.87 -8.80
N PHE A 67 2.30 6.18 -9.08
CA PHE A 67 1.50 7.13 -8.32
C PHE A 67 0.04 7.09 -8.77
N ILE A 68 -0.84 7.01 -7.79
CA ILE A 68 -2.30 7.00 -7.99
C ILE A 68 -2.93 8.13 -7.19
N THR A 69 -4.21 8.38 -7.47
CA THR A 69 -5.03 9.31 -6.70
C THR A 69 -5.56 8.65 -5.42
N GLU A 70 -5.96 9.48 -4.46
CA GLU A 70 -6.69 9.03 -3.28
C GLU A 70 -7.97 8.28 -3.66
N ALA A 71 -8.67 8.72 -4.71
CA ALA A 71 -9.90 8.09 -5.19
C ALA A 71 -9.65 6.65 -5.66
N GLU A 72 -8.61 6.43 -6.46
CA GLU A 72 -8.20 5.09 -6.91
C GLU A 72 -7.80 4.19 -5.74
N PHE A 73 -7.09 4.74 -4.75
CA PHE A 73 -6.77 3.98 -3.54
C PHE A 73 -8.03 3.59 -2.75
N ASN A 74 -8.93 4.55 -2.52
CA ASN A 74 -10.13 4.33 -1.72
C ASN A 74 -11.12 3.38 -2.41
N GLU A 75 -11.18 3.36 -3.74
CA GLU A 75 -11.95 2.37 -4.50
C GLU A 75 -11.51 0.94 -4.13
N ILE A 76 -10.19 0.69 -4.15
CA ILE A 76 -9.63 -0.59 -3.76
C ILE A 76 -9.75 -0.84 -2.26
N TRP A 77 -9.66 0.18 -1.42
CA TRP A 77 -9.83 0.05 0.02
C TRP A 77 -11.24 -0.42 0.42
N GLU A 78 -12.26 0.10 -0.26
CA GLU A 78 -13.68 -0.17 0.04
C GLU A 78 -14.25 -1.41 -0.67
N GLU A 79 -13.60 -1.87 -1.75
CA GLU A 79 -13.98 -3.08 -2.47
C GLU A 79 -13.94 -4.32 -1.54
N LYS A 80 -15.08 -5.01 -1.44
CA LYS A 80 -15.29 -6.15 -0.54
C LYS A 80 -14.94 -7.49 -1.15
#